data_AF-A0A9E5EXP7-F1
#
_entry.id   AF-A0A9E5EXP7-F1
#
_cell.length_a   1.000
_cell.length_b   1.000
_cell.length_c   1.000
_cell.angle_alpha   90.00
_cell.angle_beta   90.00
_cell.angle_gamma   90.00
#
_symmetry.space_group_name_H-M   'P 1'
#
loop_
_entity.id
_entity.type
_entity.pdbx_description
1 polymer ?
#
loop_
_entity_poly.entity_id
_entity_poly.type
_entity_poly.pdbx_seq_one_letter_code
_entity_poly.pdbx_strand_id
1 'polypeptide(L)'
;MAKPKLVSLSKIYPPKTLLERIRPPFAVIMGSPSDVVNLLHSSPHKEAVCYQMDLFQAERLQQMLQDANIPAQVRVEPDLWNLGPNFASAVYLPARSGERELKTDILEQGFHILNPSGQFLVWSAQPNDSLFPEAMKKIYKKVHIHQEQGTTFLWSQKMEDRPRRRHEVTFQCKINQGESFRFLSRPGTFSYGQFDAGSRALCEVMSLRPGQNVVDLGCGCGTNGIYASKITGPEGKITFVDSNLRALELTKLNAEANGLTNFETIATSSVSGPDLIPQSFDIALANPPYFANHSIALLFIQRSFELLKRSGSFFMVTKQPNEMVELMTQVGYVVEGAETRGYTVLMHRGPAAREDMGATADPEED
;
A
#
# COMPACT_ATOMS: atom_id res chain seq x y z
N MET A 1 10.67 -30.50 19.73
CA MET A 1 9.52 -29.59 19.49
C MET A 1 9.96 -28.18 19.82
N ALA A 2 10.08 -27.32 18.81
CA ALA A 2 10.42 -25.91 19.04
C ALA A 2 9.27 -25.23 19.79
N LYS A 3 9.58 -24.51 20.88
CA LYS A 3 8.58 -23.67 21.57
C LYS A 3 8.07 -22.62 20.56
N PRO A 4 6.75 -22.40 20.43
CA PRO A 4 6.25 -21.33 19.58
C PRO A 4 6.88 -20.01 20.05
N LYS A 5 7.49 -19.26 19.12
CA LYS A 5 7.96 -17.90 19.40
C LYS A 5 6.75 -17.11 19.91
N LEU A 6 6.81 -16.59 21.14
CA LEU A 6 5.77 -15.72 21.64
C LEU A 6 5.62 -14.56 20.66
N VAL A 7 4.44 -14.46 20.04
CA VAL A 7 4.06 -13.29 19.27
C VAL A 7 4.12 -12.09 20.23
N SER A 8 4.97 -11.11 19.93
CA SER A 8 5.03 -9.87 20.69
C SER A 8 3.74 -9.09 20.42
N LEU A 9 2.75 -9.26 21.31
CA LEU A 9 1.48 -8.55 21.24
C LEU A 9 1.68 -7.08 21.59
N SER A 10 0.80 -6.23 21.07
CA SER A 10 0.77 -4.81 21.41
C SER A 10 0.66 -4.64 22.94
N LYS A 11 1.47 -3.73 23.52
CA LYS A 11 1.38 -3.40 24.96
C LYS A 11 0.11 -2.62 25.35
N ILE A 12 -0.72 -2.26 24.36
CA ILE A 12 -1.99 -1.55 24.57
C ILE A 12 -3.12 -2.57 24.42
N TYR A 13 -3.95 -2.71 25.46
CA TYR A 13 -5.06 -3.66 25.48
C TYR A 13 -6.38 -2.99 25.07
N PRO A 14 -7.27 -3.72 24.38
CA PRO A 14 -8.58 -3.20 24.02
C PRO A 14 -9.42 -2.92 25.28
N PRO A 15 -10.12 -1.76 25.35
CA PRO A 15 -11.04 -1.45 26.45
C PRO A 15 -12.11 -2.52 26.63
N LYS A 16 -12.43 -2.90 27.88
CA LYS A 16 -13.47 -3.91 28.16
C LYS A 16 -14.82 -3.52 27.56
N THR A 17 -15.14 -2.23 27.63
CA THR A 17 -16.36 -1.63 27.07
C THR A 17 -16.45 -1.75 25.55
N LEU A 18 -15.31 -1.79 24.85
CA LEU A 18 -15.27 -2.06 23.41
C LEU A 18 -15.57 -3.54 23.14
N LEU A 19 -14.95 -4.45 23.88
CA LEU A 19 -15.10 -5.90 23.69
C LEU A 19 -16.55 -6.35 23.91
N GLU A 20 -17.22 -5.83 24.94
CA GLU A 20 -18.63 -6.13 25.26
C GLU A 20 -19.63 -5.65 24.19
N ARG A 21 -19.21 -4.75 23.28
CA ARG A 21 -20.07 -4.20 22.21
C ARG A 21 -19.92 -4.89 20.86
N ILE A 22 -18.92 -5.73 20.67
CA ILE A 22 -18.72 -6.44 19.40
C ILE A 22 -19.83 -7.48 19.23
N ARG A 23 -20.54 -7.42 18.10
CA ARG A 23 -21.62 -8.35 17.74
C ARG A 23 -21.29 -9.05 16.43
N PRO A 24 -21.20 -10.40 16.40
CA PRO A 24 -21.02 -11.15 15.17
C PRO A 24 -22.24 -11.06 14.22
N PRO A 25 -22.05 -11.24 12.91
CA PRO A 25 -20.75 -11.24 12.22
C PRO A 25 -20.11 -9.85 12.29
N PHE A 26 -18.79 -9.79 12.49
CA PHE A 26 -18.08 -8.52 12.59
C PHE A 26 -16.82 -8.46 11.74
N ALA A 27 -16.49 -7.25 11.33
CA ALA A 27 -15.25 -6.94 10.63
C ALA A 27 -14.28 -6.20 11.54
N VAL A 28 -12.99 -6.52 11.45
CA VAL A 28 -11.89 -5.68 11.97
C VAL A 28 -11.27 -4.96 10.78
N ILE A 29 -11.25 -3.63 10.82
CA ILE A 29 -10.86 -2.79 9.71
C ILE A 29 -9.45 -2.25 9.96
N MET A 30 -8.50 -2.64 9.12
CA MET A 30 -7.11 -2.21 9.17
C MET A 30 -6.48 -2.47 10.55
N GLY A 31 -5.60 -1.58 11.01
CA GLY A 31 -4.80 -1.76 12.22
C GLY A 31 -3.49 -2.47 11.94
N SER A 32 -2.53 -2.30 12.86
CA SER A 32 -1.31 -3.10 12.80
C SER A 32 -1.65 -4.57 13.06
N PRO A 33 -0.95 -5.54 12.43
CA PRO A 33 -1.16 -6.95 12.69
C PRO A 33 -1.18 -7.31 14.18
N SER A 34 -0.29 -6.73 14.97
CA SER A 34 -0.25 -6.92 16.43
C SER A 34 -1.50 -6.42 17.16
N ASP A 35 -2.03 -5.25 16.79
CA ASP A 35 -3.23 -4.70 17.43
C ASP A 35 -4.48 -5.51 17.08
N VAL A 36 -4.58 -5.99 15.83
CA VAL A 36 -5.68 -6.87 15.39
C VAL A 36 -5.66 -8.20 16.14
N VAL A 37 -4.49 -8.86 16.21
CA VAL A 37 -4.36 -10.11 16.96
C VAL A 37 -4.68 -9.89 18.44
N ASN A 38 -4.22 -8.79 19.05
CA ASN A 38 -4.52 -8.50 20.45
C ASN A 38 -6.02 -8.27 20.70
N LEU A 39 -6.68 -7.52 19.81
CA LEU A 39 -8.13 -7.33 19.84
C LEU A 39 -8.87 -8.68 19.81
N LEU A 40 -8.55 -9.52 18.83
CA LEU A 40 -9.20 -10.82 18.67
C LEU A 40 -8.87 -11.79 19.80
N HIS A 41 -7.64 -11.76 20.32
CA HIS A 41 -7.23 -12.58 21.45
C HIS A 41 -7.98 -12.21 22.73
N SER A 42 -8.32 -10.93 22.92
CA SER A 42 -9.10 -10.45 24.08
C SER A 42 -10.62 -10.51 23.87
N SER A 43 -11.07 -10.53 22.62
CA SER A 43 -12.50 -10.59 22.27
C SER A 43 -13.15 -11.93 22.66
N PRO A 44 -14.40 -11.92 23.15
CA PRO A 44 -15.17 -13.16 23.33
C PRO A 44 -15.50 -13.83 21.99
N HIS A 45 -15.45 -13.08 20.88
CA HIS A 45 -15.68 -13.57 19.52
C HIS A 45 -14.36 -13.63 18.74
N LYS A 46 -13.98 -14.81 18.26
CA LYS A 46 -12.72 -15.04 17.53
C LYS A 46 -12.88 -15.05 16.01
N GLU A 47 -14.06 -15.42 15.53
CA GLU A 47 -14.39 -15.44 14.11
C GLU A 47 -14.71 -14.01 13.65
N ALA A 48 -13.87 -13.48 12.78
CA ALA A 48 -13.99 -12.13 12.24
C ALA A 48 -13.50 -12.10 10.79
N VAL A 49 -13.95 -11.08 10.04
CA VAL A 49 -13.32 -10.71 8.76
C VAL A 49 -12.37 -9.54 9.02
N CYS A 50 -11.08 -9.78 8.90
CA CYS A 50 -10.03 -8.77 9.02
C CYS A 50 -9.72 -8.16 7.65
N TYR A 51 -10.13 -6.92 7.46
CA TYR A 51 -9.88 -6.17 6.22
C TYR A 51 -8.52 -5.48 6.25
N GLN A 52 -7.76 -5.66 5.18
CA GLN A 52 -6.57 -4.88 4.85
C GLN A 52 -6.69 -4.38 3.40
N MET A 53 -6.06 -3.26 3.09
CA MET A 53 -5.90 -2.80 1.69
C MET A 53 -4.55 -3.19 1.08
N ASP A 54 -3.62 -3.59 1.94
CA ASP A 54 -2.22 -3.82 1.63
C ASP A 54 -1.85 -5.29 1.88
N LEU A 55 -1.27 -5.94 0.88
CA LEU A 55 -0.90 -7.35 0.92
C LEU A 55 0.17 -7.64 1.98
N PHE A 56 1.14 -6.74 2.16
CA PHE A 56 2.20 -6.95 3.15
C PHE A 56 1.66 -6.94 4.58
N GLN A 57 0.74 -6.04 4.92
CA GLN A 57 0.04 -6.08 6.22
C GLN A 57 -0.87 -7.30 6.34
N ALA A 58 -1.55 -7.69 5.25
CA ALA A 58 -2.44 -8.84 5.24
C ALA A 58 -1.72 -10.16 5.52
N GLU A 59 -0.59 -10.42 4.85
CA GLU A 59 0.19 -11.63 5.03
C GLU A 59 0.80 -11.72 6.43
N ARG A 60 1.34 -10.60 6.94
CA ARG A 60 1.83 -10.54 8.32
C ARG A 60 0.71 -10.84 9.32
N LEU A 61 -0.48 -10.27 9.11
CA LEU A 61 -1.64 -10.55 9.94
C LEU A 61 -2.05 -12.01 9.85
N GLN A 62 -2.11 -12.58 8.65
CA GLN A 62 -2.47 -13.98 8.44
C GLN A 62 -1.50 -14.92 9.16
N GLN A 63 -0.20 -14.69 9.06
CA GLN A 63 0.81 -15.46 9.80
C GLN A 63 0.62 -15.34 11.31
N MET A 64 0.41 -14.12 11.83
CA MET A 64 0.22 -13.92 13.26
C MET A 64 -1.07 -14.54 13.80
N LEU A 65 -2.15 -14.55 13.02
CA LEU A 65 -3.40 -15.23 13.37
C LEU A 65 -3.22 -16.76 13.41
N GLN A 66 -2.48 -17.32 12.45
CA GLN A 66 -2.13 -18.74 12.41
C GLN A 66 -1.29 -19.13 13.63
N ASP A 67 -0.22 -18.39 13.92
CA ASP A 67 0.65 -18.63 15.07
C ASP A 67 -0.11 -18.57 16.41
N ALA A 68 -1.13 -17.70 16.49
CA ALA A 68 -1.99 -17.53 17.65
C ALA A 68 -3.21 -18.48 17.69
N ASN A 69 -3.40 -19.33 16.67
CA ASN A 69 -4.58 -20.20 16.49
C ASN A 69 -5.93 -19.44 16.55
N ILE A 70 -6.01 -18.27 15.91
CA ILE A 70 -7.24 -17.45 15.83
C ILE A 70 -7.91 -17.70 14.47
N PRO A 71 -9.17 -18.19 14.42
CA PRO A 71 -9.86 -18.57 13.18
C PRO A 71 -10.44 -17.38 12.37
N ALA A 72 -9.82 -16.20 12.45
CA ALA A 72 -10.27 -15.03 11.69
C ALA A 72 -9.80 -15.09 10.23
N GLN A 73 -10.65 -14.63 9.31
CA GLN A 73 -10.34 -14.57 7.89
C GLN A 73 -9.71 -13.22 7.55
N VAL A 74 -8.56 -13.21 6.89
CA VAL A 74 -8.00 -11.98 6.29
C VAL A 74 -8.58 -11.79 4.89
N ARG A 75 -9.07 -10.59 4.61
CA ARG A 75 -9.57 -10.16 3.30
C ARG A 75 -8.80 -8.94 2.84
N VAL A 76 -8.26 -9.00 1.63
CA VAL A 76 -7.57 -7.88 1.00
C VAL A 76 -8.42 -7.38 -0.15
N GLU A 77 -8.86 -6.14 -0.08
CA GLU A 77 -9.71 -5.53 -1.12
C GLU A 77 -9.27 -4.07 -1.36
N PRO A 78 -9.51 -3.50 -2.56
CA PRO A 78 -9.23 -2.10 -2.85
C PRO A 78 -9.96 -1.12 -1.91
N ASP A 79 -11.20 -1.45 -1.58
CA ASP A 79 -12.05 -0.66 -0.70
C ASP A 79 -12.76 -1.54 0.32
N LEU A 80 -12.98 -0.99 1.52
CA LEU A 80 -13.77 -1.65 2.56
C LEU A 80 -15.18 -1.98 2.07
N TRP A 81 -15.72 -1.12 1.20
CA TRP A 81 -17.02 -1.32 0.55
C TRP A 81 -17.13 -2.67 -0.18
N ASN A 82 -16.03 -3.22 -0.70
CA ASN A 82 -16.03 -4.50 -1.41
C ASN A 82 -16.38 -5.71 -0.52
N LEU A 83 -16.38 -5.56 0.81
CA LEU A 83 -16.83 -6.65 1.70
C LEU A 83 -18.35 -6.88 1.68
N GLY A 84 -19.14 -5.89 1.26
CA GLY A 84 -20.60 -5.95 1.23
C GLY A 84 -21.30 -5.74 2.60
N PRO A 85 -22.63 -5.53 2.59
CA PRO A 85 -23.42 -5.16 3.76
C PRO A 85 -23.85 -6.38 4.59
N ASN A 86 -22.93 -6.93 5.39
CA ASN A 86 -23.20 -8.16 6.14
C ASN A 86 -22.89 -8.09 7.64
N PHE A 87 -22.40 -6.95 8.16
CA PHE A 87 -21.82 -6.91 9.50
C PHE A 87 -22.71 -6.25 10.55
N ALA A 88 -22.85 -6.88 11.72
CA ALA A 88 -23.51 -6.32 12.89
C ALA A 88 -22.58 -5.36 13.67
N SER A 89 -21.26 -5.56 13.55
CA SER A 89 -20.22 -4.68 14.08
C SER A 89 -19.07 -4.51 13.10
N ALA A 90 -18.50 -3.31 13.06
CA ALA A 90 -17.29 -2.99 12.30
C ALA A 90 -16.33 -2.24 13.23
N VAL A 91 -15.18 -2.83 13.55
CA VAL A 91 -14.19 -2.29 14.48
C VAL A 91 -13.03 -1.71 13.70
N TYR A 92 -12.93 -0.39 13.67
CA TYR A 92 -11.84 0.33 13.00
C TYR A 92 -10.68 0.61 13.95
N LEU A 93 -9.50 0.17 13.55
CA LEU A 93 -8.22 0.41 14.21
C LEU A 93 -7.40 1.43 13.39
N PRO A 94 -7.65 2.74 13.55
CA PRO A 94 -6.90 3.75 12.83
C PRO A 94 -5.42 3.73 13.21
N ALA A 95 -4.56 3.93 12.22
CA ALA A 95 -3.16 4.19 12.46
C ALA A 95 -2.98 5.45 13.33
N ARG A 96 -1.95 5.44 14.19
CA ARG A 96 -1.65 6.56 15.12
C ARG A 96 -1.39 7.83 14.34
N SER A 97 -0.45 7.78 13.41
CA SER A 97 -0.27 8.79 12.37
C SER A 97 -0.98 8.33 11.10
N GLY A 98 -1.38 9.26 10.26
CA GLY A 98 -2.01 8.93 8.99
C GLY A 98 -2.88 10.05 8.45
N GLU A 99 -3.36 9.82 7.24
CA GLU A 99 -4.16 10.74 6.46
C GLU A 99 -5.58 10.91 7.06
N ARG A 100 -5.98 12.14 7.34
CA ARG A 100 -7.31 12.49 7.90
C ARG A 100 -8.42 12.07 6.95
N GLU A 101 -8.16 12.20 5.66
CA GLU A 101 -9.04 11.89 4.56
C GLU A 101 -9.29 10.38 4.50
N LEU A 102 -8.27 9.54 4.73
CA LEU A 102 -8.44 8.09 4.80
C LEU A 102 -9.29 7.68 5.99
N LYS A 103 -9.04 8.26 7.17
CA LYS A 103 -9.87 8.00 8.36
C LYS A 103 -11.35 8.34 8.07
N THR A 104 -11.60 9.47 7.40
CA THR A 104 -12.96 9.89 7.03
C THR A 104 -13.58 8.96 5.98
N ASP A 105 -12.80 8.55 4.97
CA ASP A 105 -13.22 7.63 3.92
C ASP A 105 -13.64 6.28 4.48
N ILE A 106 -12.86 5.72 5.40
CA ILE A 106 -13.16 4.45 6.06
C ILE A 106 -14.42 4.54 6.92
N LEU A 107 -14.72 5.68 7.55
CA LEU A 107 -15.98 5.87 8.29
C LEU A 107 -17.20 5.84 7.35
N GLU A 108 -17.10 6.46 6.18
CA GLU A 108 -18.17 6.47 5.17
C GLU A 108 -18.36 5.06 4.57
N GLN A 109 -17.26 4.38 4.20
CA GLN A 109 -17.33 3.00 3.70
C GLN A 109 -17.81 2.02 4.77
N GLY A 110 -17.44 2.25 6.03
CA GLY A 110 -17.91 1.52 7.19
C GLY A 110 -19.43 1.52 7.32
N PHE A 111 -20.08 2.61 6.95
CA PHE A 111 -21.53 2.72 6.96
C PHE A 111 -22.18 1.77 5.95
N HIS A 112 -21.50 1.49 4.82
CA HIS A 112 -22.01 0.62 3.78
C HIS A 112 -21.94 -0.86 4.13
N ILE A 113 -20.90 -1.29 4.84
CA ILE A 113 -20.74 -2.71 5.18
C ILE A 113 -21.63 -3.15 6.35
N LEU A 114 -22.24 -2.20 7.08
CA LEU A 114 -23.08 -2.49 8.22
C LEU A 114 -24.52 -2.83 7.82
N ASN A 115 -25.06 -3.85 8.49
CA ASN A 115 -26.49 -4.18 8.49
C ASN A 115 -27.31 -3.02 9.08
N PRO A 116 -28.63 -2.96 8.82
CA PRO A 116 -29.52 -2.10 9.59
C PRO A 116 -29.32 -2.34 11.10
N SER A 117 -29.18 -1.27 11.88
CA SER A 117 -28.85 -1.32 13.31
C SER A 117 -27.46 -1.88 13.66
N GLY A 118 -26.60 -2.09 12.67
CA GLY A 118 -25.18 -2.41 12.86
C GLY A 118 -24.41 -1.27 13.52
N GLN A 119 -23.29 -1.58 14.16
CA GLN A 119 -22.48 -0.62 14.91
C GLN A 119 -21.11 -0.43 14.30
N PHE A 120 -20.69 0.83 14.16
CA PHE A 120 -19.32 1.17 13.84
C PHE A 120 -18.59 1.57 15.11
N LEU A 121 -17.47 0.91 15.39
CA LEU A 121 -16.64 1.08 16.57
C LEU A 121 -15.28 1.60 16.12
N VAL A 122 -14.72 2.57 16.82
CA VAL A 122 -13.37 3.09 16.58
C VAL A 122 -12.55 2.91 17.85
N TRP A 123 -11.42 2.23 17.75
CA TRP A 123 -10.43 2.16 18.82
C TRP A 123 -9.19 2.95 18.44
N SER A 124 -9.12 4.20 18.90
CA SER A 124 -8.00 5.08 18.63
C SER A 124 -7.00 5.04 19.79
N ALA A 125 -5.74 4.74 19.48
CA ALA A 125 -4.64 4.86 20.44
C ALA A 125 -4.25 6.33 20.73
N GLN A 126 -4.91 7.31 20.10
CA GLN A 126 -4.72 8.73 20.41
C GLN A 126 -5.80 9.23 21.37
N PRO A 127 -5.43 9.79 22.54
CA PRO A 127 -6.36 10.54 23.35
C PRO A 127 -6.75 11.84 22.61
N ASN A 128 -8.03 12.20 22.66
CA ASN A 128 -8.55 13.48 22.15
C ASN A 128 -8.46 13.72 20.62
N ASP A 129 -8.58 12.68 19.79
CA ASP A 129 -8.73 12.87 18.32
C ASP A 129 -10.10 13.51 18.01
N SER A 130 -10.10 14.78 17.59
CA SER A 130 -11.33 15.54 17.28
C SER A 130 -12.00 15.12 15.98
N LEU A 131 -11.30 14.38 15.10
CA LEU A 131 -11.84 13.95 13.81
C LEU A 131 -13.02 13.00 13.97
N PHE A 132 -12.83 11.93 14.76
CA PHE A 132 -13.81 10.86 14.86
C PHE A 132 -15.14 11.31 15.45
N PRO A 133 -15.19 12.08 16.56
CA PRO A 133 -16.44 12.63 17.08
C PRO A 133 -17.25 13.40 16.02
N GLU A 134 -16.60 14.33 15.31
CA GLU A 134 -17.27 15.17 14.30
C GLU A 134 -17.74 14.34 13.10
N ALA A 135 -16.86 13.52 12.54
CA ALA A 135 -17.15 12.70 11.37
C ALA A 135 -18.23 11.65 11.68
N MET A 136 -18.13 10.93 12.80
CA MET A 136 -19.13 9.93 13.18
C MET A 136 -20.48 10.59 13.47
N LYS A 137 -20.53 11.75 14.14
CA LYS A 137 -21.78 12.50 14.33
C LYS A 137 -22.40 12.91 12.99
N LYS A 138 -21.60 13.34 12.01
CA LYS A 138 -22.10 13.68 10.66
C LYS A 138 -22.65 12.45 9.92
N ILE A 139 -21.91 11.35 9.96
CA ILE A 139 -22.21 10.13 9.18
C ILE A 139 -23.34 9.32 9.82
N TYR A 140 -23.27 9.08 11.14
CA TYR A 140 -24.16 8.20 11.92
C TYR A 140 -25.14 8.95 12.83
N LYS A 141 -25.18 10.29 12.79
CA LYS A 141 -26.05 11.19 13.60
C LYS A 141 -25.72 11.26 15.10
N LYS A 142 -25.33 10.14 15.71
CA LYS A 142 -25.04 10.04 17.14
C LYS A 142 -23.75 9.27 17.35
N VAL A 143 -22.84 9.85 18.15
CA VAL A 143 -21.60 9.22 18.58
C VAL A 143 -21.55 9.17 20.11
N HIS A 144 -21.02 8.07 20.62
CA HIS A 144 -20.68 7.90 22.01
C HIS A 144 -19.16 7.81 22.14
N ILE A 145 -18.61 8.38 23.20
CA ILE A 145 -17.17 8.51 23.40
C ILE A 145 -16.86 8.01 24.81
N HIS A 146 -15.84 7.17 24.91
CA HIS A 146 -15.29 6.69 26.15
C HIS A 146 -13.77 6.77 26.09
N GLN A 147 -13.14 7.17 27.18
CA GLN A 147 -11.68 7.23 27.29
C GLN A 147 -11.25 6.30 28.42
N GLU A 148 -10.36 5.37 28.10
CA GLU A 148 -9.87 4.37 29.04
C GLU A 148 -8.41 4.06 28.70
N GLN A 149 -7.55 4.01 29.73
CA GLN A 149 -6.13 3.62 29.61
C GLN A 149 -5.35 4.41 28.54
N GLY A 150 -5.62 5.71 28.40
CA GLY A 150 -4.95 6.58 27.43
C GLY A 150 -5.38 6.36 25.97
N THR A 151 -6.42 5.56 25.73
CA THR A 151 -7.03 5.36 24.41
C THR A 151 -8.42 5.96 24.35
N THR A 152 -8.89 6.28 23.14
CA THR A 152 -10.26 6.73 22.89
C THR A 152 -11.02 5.62 22.18
N PHE A 153 -12.14 5.22 22.78
CA PHE A 153 -13.12 4.33 22.19
C PHE A 153 -14.37 5.13 21.78
N LEU A 154 -14.78 5.01 20.51
CA LEU A 154 -16.00 5.62 20.02
C LEU A 154 -16.92 4.58 19.38
N TRP A 155 -18.22 4.79 19.45
CA TRP A 155 -19.15 3.98 18.66
C TRP A 155 -20.37 4.77 18.18
N SER A 156 -20.97 4.28 17.11
CA SER A 156 -22.22 4.78 16.54
C SER A 156 -23.00 3.63 15.91
N GLN A 157 -24.31 3.81 15.75
CA GLN A 157 -25.20 2.81 15.14
C GLN A 157 -25.74 3.32 13.81
N LYS A 158 -25.82 2.44 12.82
CA LYS A 158 -26.50 2.71 11.55
C LYS A 158 -28.01 2.61 11.75
N MET A 159 -28.68 3.75 11.89
CA MET A 159 -30.12 3.81 12.16
C MET A 159 -30.98 3.76 10.89
N GLU A 160 -30.48 4.36 9.82
CA GLU A 160 -31.14 4.44 8.51
C GLU A 160 -30.13 4.04 7.45
N ASP A 161 -30.58 3.52 6.30
CA ASP A 161 -29.69 3.33 5.15
C ASP A 161 -29.78 4.52 4.21
N ARG A 162 -28.64 4.96 3.69
CA ARG A 162 -28.55 6.07 2.73
C ARG A 162 -27.20 6.07 2.00
N PRO A 163 -27.15 6.59 0.77
CA PRO A 163 -25.91 6.66 0.00
C PRO A 163 -24.81 7.42 0.75
N ARG A 164 -23.57 6.94 0.65
CA ARG A 164 -22.38 7.67 1.05
C ARG A 164 -21.50 7.94 -0.16
N ARG A 165 -20.63 8.92 0.02
CA ARG A 165 -19.65 9.29 -0.99
C ARG A 165 -18.42 8.41 -0.87
N ARG A 166 -17.85 8.04 -2.00
CA ARG A 166 -16.46 7.65 -2.11
C ARG A 166 -15.64 8.93 -2.26
N HIS A 167 -14.56 9.10 -1.50
CA HIS A 167 -13.73 10.31 -1.59
C HIS A 167 -12.80 10.23 -2.80
N GLU A 168 -13.38 10.39 -3.98
CA GLU A 168 -12.64 10.47 -5.23
C GLU A 168 -12.33 11.92 -5.57
N VAL A 169 -11.10 12.16 -6.00
CA VAL A 169 -10.67 13.43 -6.56
C VAL A 169 -9.91 13.18 -7.84
N THR A 170 -10.03 14.11 -8.78
CA THR A 170 -9.21 14.08 -9.99
C THR A 170 -8.22 15.23 -9.96
N PHE A 171 -6.98 14.93 -10.29
CA PHE A 171 -5.95 15.94 -10.52
C PHE A 171 -5.40 15.81 -11.94
N GLN A 172 -4.78 16.88 -12.41
CA GLN A 172 -4.11 16.91 -13.71
C GLN A 172 -2.67 17.33 -13.52
N CYS A 173 -1.81 16.85 -14.40
CA CYS A 173 -0.45 17.35 -14.46
C CYS A 173 0.03 17.39 -15.92
N LYS A 174 0.98 18.30 -16.17
CA LYS A 174 1.82 18.31 -17.36
C LYS A 174 3.25 18.08 -16.92
N ILE A 175 4.01 17.31 -17.69
CA ILE A 175 5.46 17.18 -17.54
C ILE A 175 6.09 17.96 -18.68
N ASN A 176 7.03 18.85 -18.36
CA ASN A 176 7.64 19.76 -19.34
C ASN A 176 6.58 20.52 -20.16
N GLN A 177 6.78 20.66 -21.47
CA GLN A 177 5.82 21.23 -22.41
C GLN A 177 4.90 20.17 -23.07
N GLY A 178 4.79 18.99 -22.45
CA GLY A 178 4.04 17.85 -23.00
C GLY A 178 2.52 17.95 -22.82
N GLU A 179 1.85 16.84 -23.14
CA GLU A 179 0.41 16.71 -22.96
C GLU A 179 -0.02 16.72 -21.49
N SER A 180 -1.31 16.96 -21.26
CA SER A 180 -1.90 16.93 -19.93
C SER A 180 -2.40 15.53 -19.61
N PHE A 181 -1.98 15.01 -18.47
CA PHE A 181 -2.45 13.76 -17.90
C PHE A 181 -3.56 14.04 -16.89
N ARG A 182 -4.51 13.11 -16.78
CA ARG A 182 -5.60 13.16 -15.79
C ARG A 182 -5.56 11.91 -14.93
N PHE A 183 -5.59 12.08 -13.61
CA PHE A 183 -5.55 10.97 -12.66
C PHE A 183 -6.72 11.07 -11.70
N LEU A 184 -7.38 9.94 -11.46
CA LEU A 184 -8.25 9.67 -10.34
C LEU A 184 -7.41 9.23 -9.14
N SER A 185 -7.76 9.72 -7.96
CA SER A 185 -7.10 9.40 -6.70
C SER A 185 -8.13 9.24 -5.58
N ARG A 186 -7.78 8.42 -4.58
CA ARG A 186 -8.56 8.18 -3.36
C ARG A 186 -7.63 8.19 -2.14
N PRO A 187 -8.13 8.53 -0.94
CA PRO A 187 -7.32 8.50 0.26
C PRO A 187 -6.68 7.13 0.51
N GLY A 188 -5.56 7.09 1.21
CA GLY A 188 -4.79 5.86 1.42
C GLY A 188 -3.97 5.42 0.21
N THR A 189 -3.90 6.25 -0.84
CA THR A 189 -2.91 6.10 -1.91
C THR A 189 -1.85 7.19 -1.82
N PHE A 190 -0.65 6.93 -2.34
CA PHE A 190 0.45 7.89 -2.31
C PHE A 190 0.06 9.19 -3.01
N SER A 191 0.40 10.33 -2.38
CA SER A 191 0.13 11.68 -2.90
C SER A 191 -1.34 11.93 -3.28
N TYR A 192 -2.27 11.53 -2.40
CA TYR A 192 -3.69 11.71 -2.61
C TYR A 192 -4.06 13.11 -3.16
N GLY A 193 -4.74 13.11 -4.30
CA GLY A 193 -5.30 14.32 -4.92
C GLY A 193 -4.32 15.29 -5.56
N GLN A 194 -3.03 14.95 -5.64
CA GLN A 194 -2.03 15.84 -6.22
C GLN A 194 -0.90 15.06 -6.90
N PHE A 195 -0.24 15.70 -7.88
CA PHE A 195 0.94 15.12 -8.50
C PHE A 195 2.18 15.36 -7.64
N ASP A 196 2.83 14.29 -7.22
CA ASP A 196 4.00 14.33 -6.34
C ASP A 196 5.22 15.00 -7.01
N ALA A 197 5.97 15.77 -6.22
CA ALA A 197 7.16 16.47 -6.70
C ALA A 197 8.34 15.53 -6.97
N GLY A 198 8.48 14.42 -6.22
CA GLY A 198 9.47 13.39 -6.50
C GLY A 198 9.16 12.64 -7.79
N SER A 199 7.90 12.27 -7.99
CA SER A 199 7.40 11.66 -9.23
C SER A 199 7.61 12.59 -10.43
N ARG A 200 7.38 13.90 -10.26
CA ARG A 200 7.72 14.92 -11.26
C ARG A 200 9.22 14.94 -11.58
N ALA A 201 10.07 14.98 -10.56
CA ALA A 201 11.52 14.95 -10.71
C ALA A 201 11.97 13.71 -11.50
N LEU A 202 11.44 12.53 -11.15
CA LEU A 202 11.71 11.28 -11.85
C LEU A 202 11.29 11.35 -13.33
N CYS A 203 10.08 11.87 -13.61
CA CYS A 203 9.58 12.01 -14.97
C CYS A 203 10.39 12.98 -15.85
N GLU A 204 11.00 14.01 -15.25
CA GLU A 204 11.82 14.98 -15.97
C GLU A 204 13.22 14.43 -16.31
N VAL A 205 13.70 13.41 -15.58
CA VAL A 205 15.06 12.85 -15.72
C VAL A 205 15.10 11.49 -16.40
N MET A 206 14.03 10.69 -16.30
CA MET A 206 13.97 9.35 -16.88
C MET A 206 14.30 9.38 -18.38
N SER A 207 15.08 8.40 -18.85
CA SER A 207 15.49 8.30 -20.26
C SER A 207 15.09 6.94 -20.81
N LEU A 208 14.03 6.94 -21.63
CA LEU A 208 13.40 5.76 -22.21
C LEU A 208 13.43 5.83 -23.75
N ARG A 209 13.22 4.68 -24.39
CA ARG A 209 13.13 4.51 -25.84
C ARG A 209 11.81 3.84 -26.22
N PRO A 210 11.30 4.08 -27.45
CA PRO A 210 10.18 3.33 -27.99
C PRO A 210 10.38 1.81 -27.88
N GLY A 211 9.30 1.08 -27.60
CA GLY A 211 9.29 -0.39 -27.51
C GLY A 211 9.86 -0.99 -26.22
N GLN A 212 10.33 -0.20 -25.26
CA GLN A 212 10.91 -0.74 -24.02
C GLN A 212 9.84 -1.30 -23.06
N ASN A 213 10.21 -2.40 -22.38
CA ASN A 213 9.46 -2.96 -21.26
C ASN A 213 9.85 -2.27 -19.95
N VAL A 214 8.87 -1.71 -19.24
CA VAL A 214 9.09 -0.92 -18.03
C VAL A 214 8.37 -1.57 -16.84
N VAL A 215 9.03 -1.66 -15.70
CA VAL A 215 8.39 -1.97 -14.41
C VAL A 215 8.36 -0.73 -13.52
N ASP A 216 7.18 -0.39 -12.99
CA ASP A 216 6.99 0.71 -12.03
C ASP A 216 6.73 0.12 -10.63
N LEU A 217 7.76 0.16 -9.78
CA LEU A 217 7.76 -0.44 -8.44
C LEU A 217 7.16 0.53 -7.42
N GLY A 218 6.09 0.10 -6.74
CA GLY A 218 5.31 0.95 -5.85
C GLY A 218 4.57 2.03 -6.65
N CYS A 219 3.83 1.60 -7.67
CA CYS A 219 3.29 2.50 -8.69
C CYS A 219 2.27 3.52 -8.16
N GLY A 220 1.68 3.31 -6.98
CA GLY A 220 0.65 4.19 -6.44
C GLY A 220 -0.54 4.29 -7.39
N CYS A 221 -0.91 5.51 -7.81
CA CYS A 221 -1.97 5.69 -8.81
C CYS A 221 -1.49 5.69 -10.27
N GLY A 222 -0.24 5.25 -10.51
CA GLY A 222 0.31 4.93 -11.83
C GLY A 222 1.04 6.07 -12.53
N THR A 223 1.34 7.19 -11.84
CA THR A 223 1.79 8.42 -12.51
C THR A 223 3.07 8.25 -13.32
N ASN A 224 4.07 7.54 -12.80
CA ASN A 224 5.37 7.39 -13.45
C ASN A 224 5.27 6.45 -14.65
N GLY A 225 4.69 5.26 -14.47
CA GLY A 225 4.50 4.30 -15.57
C GLY A 225 3.54 4.81 -16.67
N ILE A 226 2.50 5.58 -16.32
CA ILE A 226 1.61 6.21 -17.31
C ILE A 226 2.37 7.23 -18.15
N TYR A 227 3.21 8.07 -17.54
CA TYR A 227 4.07 8.97 -18.29
C TYR A 227 5.08 8.21 -19.16
N ALA A 228 5.73 7.18 -18.60
CA ALA A 228 6.68 6.32 -19.32
C ALA A 228 6.06 5.70 -20.58
N SER A 229 4.78 5.28 -20.52
CA SER A 229 4.07 4.72 -21.68
C SER A 229 3.99 5.65 -22.88
N LYS A 230 3.98 6.98 -22.66
CA LYS A 230 3.95 7.96 -23.75
C LYS A 230 5.29 8.06 -24.48
N ILE A 231 6.38 7.67 -23.82
CA ILE A 231 7.71 7.63 -24.40
C ILE A 231 7.97 6.27 -25.07
N THR A 232 7.55 5.18 -24.43
CA THR A 232 7.74 3.82 -24.98
C THR A 232 6.77 3.51 -26.11
N GLY A 233 5.61 4.18 -26.17
CA GLY A 233 4.64 4.00 -27.24
C GLY A 233 3.92 2.64 -27.20
N PRO A 234 3.10 2.34 -28.21
CA PRO A 234 2.22 1.16 -28.23
C PRO A 234 2.96 -0.18 -28.28
N GLU A 235 4.20 -0.19 -28.74
CA GLU A 235 5.05 -1.40 -28.75
C GLU A 235 5.71 -1.67 -27.40
N GLY A 236 5.78 -0.66 -26.51
CA GLY A 236 6.26 -0.84 -25.15
C GLY A 236 5.20 -1.47 -24.25
N LYS A 237 5.64 -2.07 -23.15
CA LYS A 237 4.76 -2.61 -22.10
C LYS A 237 5.10 -1.97 -20.76
N ILE A 238 4.06 -1.56 -20.02
CA ILE A 238 4.22 -1.10 -18.63
C ILE A 238 3.66 -2.14 -17.66
N THR A 239 4.48 -2.61 -16.73
CA THR A 239 4.06 -3.47 -15.63
C THR A 239 4.04 -2.65 -14.34
N PHE A 240 2.86 -2.41 -13.81
CA PHE A 240 2.65 -1.67 -12.57
C PHE A 240 2.63 -2.62 -11.39
N VAL A 241 3.45 -2.36 -10.37
CA VAL A 241 3.58 -3.23 -9.20
C VAL A 241 3.31 -2.45 -7.94
N ASP A 242 2.41 -2.94 -7.09
CA ASP A 242 2.13 -2.35 -5.78
C ASP A 242 1.58 -3.41 -4.82
N SER A 243 1.77 -3.21 -3.51
CA SER A 243 1.18 -4.06 -2.49
C SER A 243 -0.25 -3.63 -2.12
N ASN A 244 -0.63 -2.39 -2.46
CA ASN A 244 -1.92 -1.81 -2.15
C ASN A 244 -2.92 -2.03 -3.30
N LEU A 245 -3.98 -2.80 -3.04
CA LEU A 245 -4.99 -3.10 -4.07
C LEU A 245 -5.77 -1.87 -4.53
N ARG A 246 -5.92 -0.86 -3.67
CA ARG A 246 -6.52 0.44 -4.04
C ARG A 246 -5.66 1.19 -5.05
N ALA A 247 -4.34 1.14 -4.86
CA ALA A 247 -3.37 1.76 -5.75
C ALA A 247 -3.44 1.13 -7.14
N LEU A 248 -3.49 -0.21 -7.21
CA LEU A 248 -3.59 -0.93 -8.48
C LEU A 248 -4.92 -0.71 -9.20
N GLU A 249 -6.04 -0.70 -8.48
CA GLU A 249 -7.34 -0.37 -9.07
C GLU A 249 -7.32 1.03 -9.70
N LEU A 250 -6.79 2.02 -8.98
CA LEU A 250 -6.65 3.38 -9.50
C LEU A 250 -5.66 3.47 -10.66
N THR A 251 -4.56 2.74 -10.60
CA THR A 251 -3.57 2.66 -11.68
C THR A 251 -4.21 2.13 -12.96
N LYS A 252 -5.00 1.06 -12.87
CA LYS A 252 -5.72 0.51 -14.02
C LYS A 252 -6.68 1.55 -14.62
N LEU A 253 -7.52 2.16 -13.79
CA LEU A 253 -8.47 3.21 -14.24
C LEU A 253 -7.75 4.40 -14.87
N ASN A 254 -6.61 4.81 -14.31
CA ASN A 254 -5.83 5.93 -14.82
C ASN A 254 -5.08 5.57 -16.11
N ALA A 255 -4.56 4.35 -16.23
CA ALA A 255 -3.89 3.88 -17.43
C ALA A 255 -4.87 3.88 -18.61
N GLU A 256 -6.06 3.31 -18.41
CA GLU A 256 -7.14 3.32 -19.40
C GLU A 256 -7.57 4.75 -19.75
N ALA A 257 -7.77 5.61 -18.75
CA ALA A 257 -8.18 7.01 -18.97
C ALA A 257 -7.14 7.87 -19.71
N ASN A 258 -5.85 7.50 -19.66
CA ASN A 258 -4.78 8.18 -20.40
C ASN A 258 -4.40 7.46 -21.71
N GLY A 259 -5.17 6.43 -22.10
CA GLY A 259 -5.05 5.75 -23.38
C GLY A 259 -3.96 4.69 -23.48
N LEU A 260 -3.50 4.14 -22.35
CA LEU A 260 -2.55 3.02 -22.37
C LEU A 260 -3.27 1.75 -22.88
N THR A 261 -2.65 1.08 -23.84
CA THR A 261 -3.20 -0.14 -24.45
C THR A 261 -2.43 -1.40 -24.09
N ASN A 262 -1.17 -1.28 -23.65
CA ASN A 262 -0.30 -2.41 -23.34
C ASN A 262 0.30 -2.27 -21.94
N PHE A 263 -0.46 -2.72 -20.95
CA PHE A 263 -0.02 -2.70 -19.56
C PHE A 263 -0.62 -3.87 -18.76
N GLU A 264 -0.02 -4.15 -17.61
CA GLU A 264 -0.58 -5.05 -16.61
C GLU A 264 -0.35 -4.49 -15.19
N THR A 265 -1.16 -4.94 -14.25
CA THR A 265 -1.05 -4.61 -12.82
C THR A 265 -0.79 -5.88 -12.04
N ILE A 266 0.25 -5.89 -11.20
CA ILE A 266 0.63 -7.03 -10.37
C ILE A 266 0.54 -6.61 -8.90
N ALA A 267 -0.29 -7.34 -8.15
CA ALA A 267 -0.45 -7.15 -6.72
C ALA A 267 0.50 -8.08 -5.98
N THR A 268 1.45 -7.51 -5.23
CA THR A 268 2.34 -8.34 -4.43
C THR A 268 2.90 -7.62 -3.21
N SER A 269 2.97 -8.33 -2.08
CA SER A 269 3.68 -7.94 -0.86
C SER A 269 5.19 -8.19 -0.95
N SER A 270 5.58 -9.18 -1.76
CA SER A 270 6.95 -9.59 -2.02
C SER A 270 7.22 -9.28 -3.47
N VAL A 271 8.23 -8.47 -3.77
CA VAL A 271 8.45 -8.17 -5.19
C VAL A 271 8.85 -9.45 -5.95
N SER A 272 9.15 -10.58 -5.27
CA SER A 272 9.51 -11.93 -5.75
C SER A 272 8.36 -12.90 -6.05
N GLY A 273 7.13 -12.41 -6.26
CA GLY A 273 6.02 -13.25 -6.75
C GLY A 273 6.31 -13.91 -8.11
N PRO A 274 5.67 -15.05 -8.42
CA PRO A 274 5.88 -15.79 -9.68
C PRO A 274 5.55 -14.98 -10.94
N ASP A 275 4.78 -13.90 -10.79
CA ASP A 275 4.28 -13.07 -11.88
C ASP A 275 5.33 -12.08 -12.43
N LEU A 276 6.46 -11.90 -11.75
CA LEU A 276 7.54 -11.01 -12.16
C LEU A 276 8.76 -11.79 -12.64
N ILE A 277 8.88 -11.93 -13.97
CA ILE A 277 9.94 -12.69 -14.64
C ILE A 277 11.29 -11.96 -14.48
N PRO A 278 12.32 -12.59 -13.87
CA PRO A 278 13.66 -12.02 -13.81
C PRO A 278 14.22 -11.69 -15.19
N GLN A 279 15.07 -10.68 -15.27
CA GLN A 279 15.79 -10.29 -16.51
C GLN A 279 14.89 -10.00 -17.72
N SER A 280 13.66 -9.53 -17.52
CA SER A 280 12.69 -9.30 -18.58
C SER A 280 12.43 -7.81 -18.90
N PHE A 281 12.87 -6.90 -18.02
CA PHE A 281 12.61 -5.48 -18.13
C PHE A 281 13.81 -4.68 -18.66
N ASP A 282 13.53 -3.69 -19.51
CA ASP A 282 14.53 -2.75 -19.98
C ASP A 282 14.72 -1.59 -18.99
N ILE A 283 13.64 -1.20 -18.29
CA ILE A 283 13.61 -0.06 -17.37
C ILE A 283 12.90 -0.46 -16.08
N ALA A 284 13.44 -0.05 -14.95
CA ALA A 284 12.77 -0.07 -13.66
C ALA A 284 12.65 1.36 -13.12
N LEU A 285 11.49 1.70 -12.59
CA LEU A 285 11.18 2.99 -11.97
C LEU A 285 10.82 2.77 -10.50
N ALA A 286 11.27 3.66 -9.62
CA ALA A 286 10.95 3.60 -8.20
C ALA A 286 10.86 4.99 -7.55
N ASN A 287 9.79 5.20 -6.77
CA ASN A 287 9.67 6.31 -5.82
C ASN A 287 9.35 5.73 -4.42
N PRO A 288 10.35 5.16 -3.73
CA PRO A 288 10.10 4.41 -2.51
C PRO A 288 9.75 5.34 -1.32
N PRO A 289 8.98 4.83 -0.34
CA PRO A 289 8.64 5.60 0.85
C PRO A 289 9.85 5.88 1.76
N TYR A 290 9.92 7.08 2.34
CA TYR A 290 11.06 7.52 3.17
C TYR A 290 11.08 6.99 4.61
N PHE A 291 9.96 6.48 5.13
CA PHE A 291 9.75 6.33 6.58
C PHE A 291 10.09 4.95 7.17
N ALA A 292 10.61 4.00 6.37
CA ALA A 292 10.71 2.58 6.75
C ALA A 292 12.14 2.07 6.98
N ASN A 293 13.02 2.85 7.65
CA ASN A 293 14.43 2.49 7.91
C ASN A 293 15.13 1.89 6.67
N HIS A 294 14.86 2.46 5.50
CA HIS A 294 15.35 2.03 4.18
C HIS A 294 15.04 0.59 3.75
N SER A 295 14.40 -0.24 4.58
CA SER A 295 14.10 -1.64 4.26
C SER A 295 13.27 -1.82 2.98
N ILE A 296 12.26 -0.96 2.79
CA ILE A 296 11.43 -0.95 1.58
C ILE A 296 12.23 -0.45 0.37
N ALA A 297 13.07 0.57 0.55
CA ALA A 297 13.92 1.08 -0.52
C ALA A 297 14.95 0.03 -0.97
N LEU A 298 15.60 -0.66 -0.02
CA LEU A 298 16.51 -1.77 -0.29
C LEU A 298 15.79 -2.90 -1.05
N LEU A 299 14.57 -3.25 -0.64
CA LEU A 299 13.76 -4.24 -1.36
C LEU A 299 13.52 -3.81 -2.82
N PHE A 300 13.19 -2.53 -3.08
CA PHE A 300 12.99 -2.02 -4.43
C PHE A 300 14.28 -2.07 -5.25
N ILE A 301 15.43 -1.72 -4.65
CA ILE A 301 16.75 -1.75 -5.28
C ILE A 301 17.16 -3.19 -5.64
N GLN A 302 17.05 -4.14 -4.71
CA GLN A 302 17.37 -5.55 -4.95
C GLN A 302 16.51 -6.12 -6.08
N ARG A 303 15.23 -5.78 -6.06
CA ARG A 303 14.27 -6.36 -7.00
C ARG A 303 14.34 -5.74 -8.38
N SER A 304 14.61 -4.43 -8.48
CA SER A 304 14.96 -3.85 -9.78
C SER A 304 16.19 -4.55 -10.36
N PHE A 305 17.19 -4.88 -9.54
CA PHE A 305 18.41 -5.53 -10.01
C PHE A 305 18.13 -6.92 -10.58
N GLU A 306 17.28 -7.71 -9.92
CA GLU A 306 16.89 -9.05 -10.38
C GLU A 306 16.03 -9.01 -11.66
N LEU A 307 15.10 -8.05 -11.75
CA LEU A 307 14.13 -7.93 -12.84
C LEU A 307 14.70 -7.34 -14.13
N LEU A 308 15.71 -6.49 -14.04
CA LEU A 308 16.33 -5.86 -15.19
C LEU A 308 17.11 -6.86 -16.05
N LYS A 309 16.96 -6.74 -17.36
CA LYS A 309 17.92 -7.30 -18.34
C LYS A 309 19.32 -6.81 -18.01
N ARG A 310 20.35 -7.52 -18.49
CA ARG A 310 21.75 -7.10 -18.28
C ARG A 310 21.97 -5.63 -18.66
N SER A 311 21.47 -5.19 -19.81
CA SER A 311 21.56 -3.80 -20.31
C SER A 311 20.47 -2.86 -19.79
N GLY A 312 19.70 -3.28 -18.79
CA GLY A 312 18.58 -2.52 -18.25
C GLY A 312 19.03 -1.24 -17.53
N SER A 313 18.10 -0.35 -17.26
CA SER A 313 18.37 0.87 -16.49
C SER A 313 17.40 1.01 -15.32
N PHE A 314 17.90 1.51 -14.20
CA PHE A 314 17.11 1.75 -13.01
C PHE A 314 17.08 3.25 -12.71
N PHE A 315 15.89 3.80 -12.49
CA PHE A 315 15.70 5.19 -12.08
C PHE A 315 14.95 5.22 -10.74
N MET A 316 15.56 5.85 -9.75
CA MET A 316 15.01 5.97 -8.40
C MET A 316 15.09 7.41 -7.91
N VAL A 317 13.99 7.97 -7.45
CA VAL A 317 13.98 9.32 -6.85
C VAL A 317 14.06 9.25 -5.33
N THR A 318 14.84 10.14 -4.72
CA THR A 318 15.03 10.20 -3.27
C THR A 318 15.35 11.60 -2.76
N LYS A 319 15.10 11.84 -1.46
CA LYS A 319 15.63 12.97 -0.68
C LYS A 319 16.86 12.61 0.15
N GLN A 320 17.24 11.33 0.16
CA GLN A 320 18.34 10.76 0.93
C GLN A 320 19.33 10.12 -0.05
N PRO A 321 20.03 10.91 -0.89
CA PRO A 321 20.84 10.36 -1.96
C PRO A 321 22.02 9.53 -1.45
N ASN A 322 22.68 9.95 -0.38
CA ASN A 322 23.88 9.28 0.14
C ASN A 322 23.58 7.84 0.57
N GLU A 323 22.55 7.66 1.41
CA GLU A 323 22.14 6.34 1.90
C GLU A 323 21.66 5.44 0.76
N MET A 324 20.96 6.00 -0.23
CA MET A 324 20.46 5.22 -1.35
C MET A 324 21.56 4.84 -2.34
N VAL A 325 22.57 5.70 -2.55
CA VAL A 325 23.76 5.37 -3.34
C VAL A 325 24.53 4.22 -2.69
N GLU A 326 24.69 4.22 -1.36
CA GLU A 326 25.32 3.11 -0.63
C GLU A 326 24.58 1.79 -0.86
N LEU A 327 23.26 1.78 -0.68
CA LEU A 327 22.44 0.58 -0.89
C LEU A 327 22.46 0.10 -2.35
N MET A 328 22.36 1.02 -3.32
CA MET A 328 22.43 0.68 -4.74
C MET A 328 23.79 0.09 -5.12
N THR A 329 24.88 0.67 -4.60
CA THR A 329 26.25 0.18 -4.84
C THR A 329 26.46 -1.20 -4.21
N GLN A 330 25.96 -1.43 -2.99
CA GLN A 330 26.00 -2.74 -2.33
C GLN A 330 25.30 -3.84 -3.13
N VAL A 331 24.23 -3.51 -3.85
CA VAL A 331 23.51 -4.45 -4.72
C VAL A 331 24.22 -4.68 -6.06
N GLY A 332 25.21 -3.84 -6.42
CA GLY A 332 26.01 -3.98 -7.64
C GLY A 332 25.67 -2.96 -8.73
N TYR A 333 24.92 -1.90 -8.43
CA TYR A 333 24.70 -0.82 -9.37
C TYR A 333 25.87 0.17 -9.40
N VAL A 334 26.21 0.61 -10.61
CA VAL A 334 26.97 1.86 -10.82
C VAL A 334 25.97 3.02 -10.86
N VAL A 335 26.12 3.99 -9.96
CA VAL A 335 25.10 5.01 -9.69
C VAL A 335 25.56 6.40 -10.15
N GLU A 336 24.73 7.04 -10.97
CA GLU A 336 24.77 8.47 -11.30
C GLU A 336 23.62 9.18 -10.59
N GLY A 337 23.76 10.48 -10.33
CA GLY A 337 22.71 11.30 -9.71
C GLY A 337 22.44 12.58 -10.48
N ALA A 338 21.17 12.96 -10.59
CA ALA A 338 20.77 14.27 -11.10
C ALA A 338 19.85 14.96 -10.08
N GLU A 339 20.24 16.15 -9.64
CA GLU A 339 19.41 16.97 -8.75
C GLU A 339 18.38 17.77 -9.57
N THR A 340 17.13 17.70 -9.14
CA THR A 340 16.05 18.51 -9.71
C THR A 340 14.92 18.69 -8.69
N ARG A 341 14.33 19.88 -8.64
CA ARG A 341 13.19 20.21 -7.77
C ARG A 341 13.35 19.86 -6.28
N GLY A 342 14.59 19.88 -5.77
CA GLY A 342 14.88 19.50 -4.37
C GLY A 342 14.84 18.00 -4.09
N TYR A 343 14.93 17.17 -5.14
CA TYR A 343 15.11 15.73 -5.10
C TYR A 343 16.36 15.34 -5.89
N THR A 344 16.88 14.14 -5.65
CA THR A 344 17.91 13.52 -6.47
C THR A 344 17.30 12.30 -7.17
N VAL A 345 17.42 12.25 -8.50
CA VAL A 345 17.12 11.05 -9.29
C VAL A 345 18.43 10.28 -9.46
N LEU A 346 18.52 9.14 -8.77
CA LEU A 346 19.59 8.18 -8.90
C LEU A 346 19.34 7.26 -10.08
N MET A 347 20.39 6.97 -10.84
CA MET A 347 20.31 6.30 -12.12
C MET A 347 21.40 5.24 -12.22
N HIS A 348 21.02 4.07 -12.70
CA HIS A 348 21.95 3.10 -13.26
C HIS A 348 21.68 2.96 -14.75
N ARG A 349 22.72 3.03 -15.58
CA ARG A 349 22.64 2.87 -17.04
C ARG A 349 23.73 1.88 -17.50
N GLY A 350 23.35 0.79 -18.15
CA GLY A 350 24.31 -0.13 -18.79
C GLY A 350 24.40 -1.49 -18.10
N PRO A 351 25.38 -2.33 -18.47
CA PRO A 351 25.48 -3.68 -17.95
C PRO A 351 25.67 -3.64 -16.43
N ALA A 352 24.66 -4.10 -15.69
CA ALA A 352 24.83 -4.36 -14.26
C ALA A 352 26.02 -5.31 -14.08
N ALA A 353 26.93 -4.99 -13.14
CA ALA A 353 28.04 -5.86 -12.81
C ALA A 353 27.50 -7.10 -12.09
N ARG A 354 27.04 -8.09 -12.84
CA ARG A 354 26.75 -9.42 -12.31
C ARG A 354 28.03 -10.22 -12.47
N GLU A 355 28.77 -10.40 -11.37
CA GLU A 355 29.75 -11.47 -11.32
C GLU A 355 28.99 -12.80 -11.50
N ASP A 356 29.47 -13.65 -12.40
CA ASP A 356 28.97 -15.01 -12.57
C ASP A 356 29.09 -15.73 -11.22
N MET A 357 28.01 -15.78 -10.44
CA MET A 357 27.89 -16.78 -9.38
C MET A 357 27.77 -18.12 -10.08
N GLY A 358 28.93 -18.77 -10.19
CA GLY A 358 29.18 -19.90 -11.06
C GLY A 358 28.13 -20.99 -10.97
N ALA A 359 27.80 -21.53 -12.15
CA ALA A 359 27.43 -22.93 -12.26
C ALA A 359 28.49 -23.73 -11.50
N THR A 360 28.11 -24.29 -10.36
CA THR A 360 28.89 -25.35 -9.74
C THR A 360 28.85 -26.49 -10.74
N ALA A 361 30.02 -26.78 -11.30
CA ALA A 361 30.24 -27.95 -12.12
C ALA A 361 29.81 -29.18 -11.31
N ASP A 362 28.97 -30.02 -11.91
CA ASP A 362 28.83 -31.42 -11.48
C ASP A 362 30.24 -32.03 -11.44
N PRO A 363 30.67 -32.60 -10.29
CA PRO A 363 31.78 -33.52 -10.33
C PRO A 363 31.29 -34.80 -11.02
N GLU A 364 31.95 -35.09 -12.13
CA GLU A 364 31.85 -36.29 -12.95
C GLU A 364 31.81 -37.57 -12.10
N GLU A 365 31.04 -38.53 -12.61
CA GLU A 365 31.08 -39.94 -12.27
C GLU A 365 32.52 -40.48 -12.39
N ASP A 366 33.01 -41.13 -11.33
CA ASP A 366 33.90 -42.30 -11.39
C ASP A 366 33.78 -43.12 -10.09
#